data_AF-A0A1B0G500-F1
#
_entry.id   AF-A0A1B0G500-F1
#
_cell.length_a   1.000
_cell.length_b   1.000
_cell.length_c   1.000
_cell.angle_alpha   90.00
_cell.angle_beta   90.00
_cell.angle_gamma   90.00
#
_symmetry.space_group_name_H-M   'P 1'
#
loop_
_entity.id
_entity.type
_entity.pdbx_description
1 polymer ?
#
loop_
_entity_poly.entity_id
_entity_poly.type
_entity_poly.pdbx_seq_one_letter_code
_entity_poly.pdbx_strand_id
1 'polypeptide(L)'
;MKLLESSRFEAINNALSIATGGSTIFGRVESYSCKMVAADKALYKRFTAETHGYGPHDLQALSPPQTLADLSPNFHRNNSQSGDEGVILCDTISRKTLFYLIATLNASFEPDYDFSEAKSHEFSKEPSLQWVMNSVHSNLSALAGDQYQGLRQPMWSAIDDEINLHDCDIYSYNPDLSSDPFGEPGCLWSFNYFFYNKKLKRIVFFTCRAVNSIYAGETSDVSIEDDFY
;
A
#
# COMPACT_ATOMS: atom_id res chain seq x y z
N MET A 1 -7.31 -4.24 -12.33
CA MET A 1 -6.76 -3.03 -12.98
C MET A 1 -5.72 -3.47 -14.02
N LYS A 2 -5.43 -2.68 -15.07
CA LYS A 2 -4.42 -3.08 -16.08
C LYS A 2 -3.03 -2.54 -15.73
N LEU A 3 -2.04 -3.42 -15.58
CA LEU A 3 -0.62 -3.06 -15.42
C LEU A 3 -0.09 -2.32 -16.67
N LEU A 4 0.72 -1.29 -16.42
CA LEU A 4 1.45 -0.53 -17.42
C LEU A 4 2.94 -0.84 -17.24
N GLU A 5 3.53 -1.51 -18.23
CA GLU A 5 4.94 -1.89 -18.20
C GLU A 5 5.84 -0.65 -18.21
N SER A 6 6.90 -0.69 -17.38
CA SER A 6 7.86 0.39 -17.25
C SER A 6 9.23 -0.19 -16.91
N SER A 7 10.16 -0.11 -17.86
CA SER A 7 11.55 -0.56 -17.66
C SER A 7 12.26 0.22 -16.55
N ARG A 8 11.85 1.47 -16.29
CA ARG A 8 12.35 2.24 -15.15
C ARG A 8 11.89 1.61 -13.83
N PHE A 9 10.63 1.20 -13.73
CA PHE A 9 10.14 0.52 -12.53
C PHE A 9 10.74 -0.87 -12.38
N GLU A 10 10.96 -1.61 -13.47
CA GLU A 10 11.71 -2.88 -13.40
C GLU A 10 13.12 -2.69 -12.81
N ALA A 11 13.86 -1.67 -13.26
CA ALA A 11 15.18 -1.37 -12.71
C ALA A 11 15.12 -0.98 -11.22
N ILE A 12 14.12 -0.20 -10.82
CA ILE A 12 13.90 0.17 -9.41
C ILE A 12 13.51 -1.05 -8.57
N ASN A 13 12.65 -1.93 -9.08
CA ASN A 13 12.19 -3.14 -8.38
C ASN A 13 13.36 -4.10 -8.13
N ASN A 14 14.25 -4.28 -9.12
CA ASN A 14 15.47 -5.06 -8.95
C ASN A 14 16.38 -4.47 -7.86
N ALA A 15 16.49 -3.14 -7.78
CA ALA A 15 17.28 -2.46 -6.76
C ALA A 15 16.60 -2.42 -5.37
N LEU A 16 15.27 -2.55 -5.30
CA LEU A 16 14.48 -2.64 -4.07
C LEU A 16 14.43 -4.05 -3.47
N SER A 17 15.10 -5.03 -4.09
CA SER A 17 15.38 -6.33 -3.48
C SER A 17 16.75 -6.27 -2.80
N ILE A 18 16.76 -5.95 -1.50
CA ILE A 18 17.98 -5.66 -0.75
C ILE A 18 18.16 -6.71 0.35
N ALA A 19 19.18 -7.55 0.21
CA ALA A 19 19.61 -8.43 1.28
C ALA A 19 20.62 -7.71 2.19
N THR A 20 20.38 -7.76 3.49
CA THR A 20 21.29 -7.28 4.53
C THR A 20 21.61 -8.40 5.51
N GLY A 21 22.61 -8.21 6.37
CA GLY A 21 23.18 -9.30 7.19
C GLY A 21 22.19 -10.02 8.12
N GLY A 22 21.02 -9.45 8.39
CA GLY A 22 19.97 -10.09 9.21
C GLY A 22 18.54 -9.84 8.72
N SER A 23 18.35 -9.20 7.57
CA SER A 23 17.01 -8.94 7.02
C SER A 23 17.04 -8.87 5.50
N THR A 24 15.91 -9.12 4.87
CA THR A 24 15.73 -8.93 3.43
C THR A 24 14.57 -7.99 3.18
N ILE A 25 14.80 -6.97 2.36
CA ILE A 25 13.78 -6.02 1.92
C ILE A 25 13.29 -6.45 0.54
N PHE A 26 11.97 -6.49 0.38
CA PHE A 26 11.30 -6.73 -0.88
C PHE A 26 10.39 -5.54 -1.17
N GLY A 27 10.81 -4.66 -2.09
CA GLY A 27 10.00 -3.55 -2.58
C GLY A 27 9.61 -3.72 -4.04
N ARG A 28 8.42 -3.24 -4.38
CA ARG A 28 7.88 -3.26 -5.74
C ARG A 28 7.05 -2.01 -6.00
N VAL A 29 7.33 -1.37 -7.12
CA VAL A 29 6.63 -0.22 -7.67
C VAL A 29 6.01 -0.62 -9.00
N GLU A 30 4.71 -0.39 -9.14
CA GLU A 30 3.92 -0.78 -10.32
C GLU A 30 3.00 0.36 -10.75
N SER A 31 2.77 0.51 -12.06
CA SER A 31 1.84 1.51 -12.62
C SER A 31 0.60 0.82 -13.17
N TYR A 32 -0.58 1.31 -12.82
CA TYR A 32 -1.87 0.72 -13.21
C TYR A 32 -2.78 1.77 -13.85
N SER A 33 -3.42 1.40 -14.96
CA SER A 33 -4.48 2.19 -15.58
C SER A 33 -5.84 1.91 -14.91
N CYS A 34 -6.51 2.98 -14.47
CA CYS A 34 -7.88 2.95 -13.92
C CYS A 34 -8.99 3.03 -14.99
N LYS A 35 -8.63 3.00 -16.28
CA LYS A 35 -9.61 2.94 -17.37
C LYS A 35 -10.35 1.61 -17.32
N MET A 36 -11.61 1.66 -16.90
CA MET A 36 -12.46 0.46 -16.80
C MET A 36 -12.77 -0.12 -18.18
N VAL A 37 -12.36 -1.38 -18.41
CA VAL A 37 -12.85 -2.18 -19.52
C VAL A 37 -14.16 -2.89 -19.14
N ALA A 38 -14.72 -3.70 -20.05
CA ALA A 38 -15.99 -4.39 -19.81
C ALA A 38 -15.98 -5.25 -18.53
N ALA A 39 -14.89 -5.99 -18.30
CA ALA A 39 -14.70 -6.80 -17.10
C ALA A 39 -14.70 -5.94 -15.81
N ASP A 40 -13.92 -4.84 -15.78
CA ASP A 40 -13.89 -3.94 -14.61
C ASP A 40 -15.26 -3.32 -14.33
N LYS A 41 -16.03 -2.97 -15.36
CA LYS A 41 -17.39 -2.43 -15.19
C LYS A 41 -18.33 -3.45 -14.54
N ALA A 42 -18.20 -4.72 -14.91
CA ALA A 42 -18.99 -5.80 -14.30
C ALA A 42 -18.62 -6.00 -12.82
N LEU A 43 -17.31 -6.02 -12.52
CA LEU A 43 -16.80 -6.11 -11.15
C LEU A 43 -17.25 -4.91 -10.30
N TYR A 44 -17.14 -3.69 -10.83
CA TYR A 44 -17.58 -2.49 -10.14
C TYR A 44 -19.08 -2.52 -9.84
N LYS A 45 -19.91 -2.98 -10.80
CA LYS A 45 -21.35 -3.12 -10.59
C LYS A 45 -21.67 -4.09 -9.45
N ARG A 46 -20.97 -5.24 -9.39
CA ARG A 46 -21.12 -6.23 -8.31
C ARG A 46 -20.71 -5.64 -6.96
N PHE A 47 -19.52 -5.04 -6.89
CA PHE A 47 -19.02 -4.32 -5.71
C PHE A 47 -20.03 -3.28 -5.19
N THR A 48 -20.66 -2.54 -6.10
CA THR A 48 -21.68 -1.55 -5.72
C THR A 48 -22.96 -2.17 -5.16
N ALA A 49 -23.34 -3.37 -5.61
CA ALA A 49 -24.58 -4.04 -5.23
C ALA A 49 -24.50 -4.76 -3.87
N GLU A 50 -23.33 -5.28 -3.50
CA GLU A 50 -23.14 -6.08 -2.28
C GLU A 50 -23.14 -5.23 -0.99
N THR A 51 -22.88 -3.93 -1.10
CA THR A 51 -22.82 -3.05 0.09
C THR A 51 -24.19 -2.44 0.34
N HIS A 52 -25.03 -3.16 1.08
CA HIS A 52 -26.35 -2.69 1.51
C HIS A 52 -26.25 -1.38 2.29
N GLY A 53 -27.05 -0.37 1.91
CA GLY A 53 -27.16 0.90 2.63
C GLY A 53 -26.31 2.06 2.10
N TYR A 54 -25.47 1.85 1.08
CA TYR A 54 -24.69 2.92 0.44
C TYR A 54 -25.11 3.11 -1.03
N GLY A 55 -25.53 4.32 -1.37
CA GLY A 55 -25.74 4.76 -2.75
C GLY A 55 -24.43 4.80 -3.57
N PRO A 56 -24.53 4.86 -4.91
CA PRO A 56 -23.37 4.85 -5.81
C PRO A 56 -22.45 6.08 -5.66
N HIS A 57 -22.95 7.15 -5.04
CA HIS A 57 -22.21 8.38 -4.77
C HIS A 57 -21.83 8.56 -3.31
N ASP A 58 -22.16 7.60 -2.45
CA ASP A 58 -21.93 7.73 -1.03
C ASP A 58 -20.43 7.63 -0.72
N LEU A 59 -20.03 8.40 0.28
CA LEU A 59 -18.68 8.41 0.79
C LEU A 59 -18.61 7.46 1.98
N GLN A 60 -17.53 6.68 2.06
CA GLN A 60 -17.25 5.78 3.18
C GLN A 60 -16.12 6.36 4.03
N ALA A 61 -16.21 6.20 5.34
CA ALA A 61 -15.14 6.59 6.24
C ALA A 61 -13.92 5.67 6.07
N LEU A 62 -12.74 6.27 6.08
CA LEU A 62 -11.44 5.63 6.12
C LEU A 62 -10.94 5.48 7.55
N SER A 63 -9.95 4.63 7.79
CA SER A 63 -9.20 4.65 9.04
C SER A 63 -8.23 5.85 9.09
N PRO A 64 -7.89 6.34 10.29
CA PRO A 64 -6.81 7.31 10.46
C PRO A 64 -5.45 6.71 10.01
N PRO A 65 -4.53 7.51 9.45
CA PRO A 65 -3.19 7.04 9.09
C PRO A 65 -2.45 6.42 10.28
N GLN A 66 -1.94 5.19 10.14
CA GLN A 66 -1.30 4.45 11.23
C GLN A 66 -0.07 5.16 11.83
N THR A 67 0.70 5.89 11.02
CA THR A 67 1.87 6.67 11.48
C THR A 67 1.49 7.87 12.36
N LEU A 68 0.23 8.32 12.33
CA LEU A 68 -0.29 9.30 13.29
C LEU A 68 -0.70 8.66 14.62
N ALA A 69 -1.04 7.36 14.62
CA ALA A 69 -1.42 6.64 15.83
C ALA A 69 -0.23 6.40 16.77
N ASP A 70 0.95 6.10 16.22
CA ASP A 70 2.18 5.91 17.01
C ASP A 70 2.72 7.20 17.64
N LEU A 71 2.29 8.36 17.14
CA LEU A 71 2.82 9.65 17.57
C LEU A 71 2.01 10.36 18.65
N SER A 72 0.95 9.77 19.24
CA SER A 72 0.22 10.49 20.29
C SER A 72 -0.70 9.74 21.25
N PRO A 73 -0.66 10.21 22.51
CA PRO A 73 -1.79 10.90 23.13
C PRO A 73 -1.72 12.44 23.05
N ASN A 74 -0.70 13.04 22.41
CA ASN A 74 -0.39 14.48 22.46
C ASN A 74 -0.66 15.34 21.20
N PHE A 75 -1.30 14.82 20.14
CA PHE A 75 -1.64 15.56 18.92
C PHE A 75 -2.82 16.53 19.14
N HIS A 76 -3.29 16.67 20.38
CA HIS A 76 -4.39 17.55 20.81
C HIS A 76 -4.13 19.06 20.71
N ARG A 77 -3.07 19.53 20.04
CA ARG A 77 -2.82 20.97 19.93
C ARG A 77 -2.33 21.35 18.54
N ASN A 78 -3.27 21.40 17.59
CA ASN A 78 -3.38 22.49 16.62
C ASN A 78 -4.55 22.26 15.66
N ASN A 79 -5.78 22.51 16.12
CA ASN A 79 -6.69 23.36 15.36
C ASN A 79 -7.84 23.84 16.26
N SER A 80 -8.06 25.16 16.25
CA SER A 80 -9.31 25.86 16.58
C SER A 80 -10.10 25.43 17.84
N GLN A 81 -9.93 26.27 18.85
CA GLN A 81 -10.90 26.69 19.87
C GLN A 81 -12.40 26.53 19.48
N SER A 82 -13.01 25.40 19.83
CA SER A 82 -14.43 25.31 20.22
C SER A 82 -14.63 24.01 21.00
N GLY A 83 -15.15 24.12 22.23
CA GLY A 83 -15.37 22.98 23.11
C GLY A 83 -16.54 22.12 22.65
N ASP A 84 -16.23 21.10 21.86
CA ASP A 84 -17.03 19.90 21.69
C ASP A 84 -16.05 18.74 21.50
N GLU A 85 -16.36 17.56 22.04
CA GLU A 85 -15.46 16.41 22.15
C GLU A 85 -14.69 16.13 20.86
N GLY A 86 -13.37 15.94 20.96
CA GLY A 86 -12.45 15.86 19.82
C GLY A 86 -12.75 14.70 18.87
N VAL A 87 -13.65 14.92 17.91
CA VAL A 87 -13.92 14.01 16.82
C VAL A 87 -12.70 14.02 15.88
N ILE A 88 -11.98 12.90 15.83
CA ILE A 88 -11.07 12.63 14.73
C ILE A 88 -11.93 12.64 13.46
N LEU A 89 -11.79 13.68 12.63
CA LEU A 89 -12.44 13.72 11.33
C LEU A 89 -11.79 12.62 10.48
N CYS A 90 -12.40 11.43 10.45
CA CYS A 90 -11.98 10.37 9.55
C CYS A 90 -12.19 10.87 8.11
N ASP A 91 -11.13 10.83 7.31
CA ASP A 91 -11.23 11.10 5.89
C ASP A 91 -12.24 10.15 5.23
N THR A 92 -12.76 10.57 4.07
CA THR A 92 -13.74 9.77 3.34
C THR A 92 -13.26 9.42 1.94
N ILE A 93 -13.76 8.30 1.42
CA ILE A 93 -13.44 7.78 0.10
C ILE A 93 -14.71 7.52 -0.70
N SER A 94 -14.68 7.85 -1.98
CA SER A 94 -15.76 7.46 -2.89
C SER A 94 -15.71 5.96 -3.16
N ARG A 95 -16.87 5.33 -3.33
CA ARG A 95 -17.00 3.92 -3.74
C ARG A 95 -16.15 3.57 -4.95
N LYS A 96 -16.06 4.49 -5.92
CA LYS A 96 -15.27 4.32 -7.14
C LYS A 96 -13.77 4.31 -6.87
N THR A 97 -13.28 5.21 -6.03
CA THR A 97 -11.87 5.22 -5.64
C THR A 97 -11.53 3.97 -4.84
N LEU A 98 -12.37 3.59 -3.87
CA LEU A 98 -12.16 2.38 -3.08
C LEU A 98 -12.07 1.13 -3.97
N PHE A 99 -12.98 1.00 -4.93
CA PHE A 99 -12.91 -0.07 -5.93
C PHE A 99 -11.58 -0.05 -6.71
N TYR A 100 -11.07 1.12 -7.10
CA TYR A 100 -9.78 1.21 -7.77
C TYR A 100 -8.62 0.74 -6.89
N LEU A 101 -8.63 1.05 -5.60
CA LEU A 101 -7.58 0.59 -4.67
C LEU A 101 -7.63 -0.94 -4.54
N ILE A 102 -8.82 -1.50 -4.27
CA ILE A 102 -9.03 -2.96 -4.13
C ILE A 102 -8.65 -3.70 -5.42
N ALA A 103 -9.11 -3.21 -6.57
CA ALA A 103 -8.79 -3.81 -7.87
C ALA A 103 -7.32 -3.63 -8.28
N THR A 104 -6.57 -2.75 -7.61
CA THR A 104 -5.11 -2.63 -7.76
C THR A 104 -4.41 -3.67 -6.88
N LEU A 105 -4.86 -3.87 -5.64
CA LEU A 105 -4.36 -4.95 -4.77
C LEU A 105 -4.52 -6.32 -5.45
N ASN A 106 -5.74 -6.64 -5.90
CA ASN A 106 -6.03 -7.90 -6.60
C ASN A 106 -5.13 -8.10 -7.83
N ALA A 107 -4.87 -7.04 -8.60
CA ALA A 107 -4.03 -7.16 -9.79
C ALA A 107 -2.52 -7.30 -9.45
N SER A 108 -2.08 -6.78 -8.30
CA SER A 108 -0.67 -6.82 -7.88
C SER A 108 -0.30 -8.14 -7.22
N PHE A 109 -1.25 -8.75 -6.51
CA PHE A 109 -1.03 -9.93 -5.66
C PHE A 109 -1.75 -11.19 -6.16
N GLU A 110 -2.36 -11.16 -7.36
CA GLU A 110 -2.88 -12.37 -7.99
C GLU A 110 -1.73 -13.34 -8.35
N PRO A 111 -1.94 -14.67 -8.22
CA PRO A 111 -3.14 -15.35 -7.75
C PRO A 111 -3.16 -15.61 -6.23
N ASP A 112 -2.15 -15.14 -5.49
CA ASP A 112 -1.88 -15.57 -4.13
C ASP A 112 -2.88 -15.01 -3.10
N TYR A 113 -3.43 -13.82 -3.35
CA TYR A 113 -4.34 -13.14 -2.42
C TYR A 113 -5.59 -12.59 -3.12
N ASP A 114 -6.73 -12.63 -2.41
CA ASP A 114 -8.00 -12.03 -2.83
C ASP A 114 -8.45 -10.96 -1.83
N PHE A 115 -8.52 -9.72 -2.30
CA PHE A 115 -8.94 -8.54 -1.56
C PHE A 115 -10.37 -8.11 -1.90
N SER A 116 -11.15 -8.92 -2.62
CA SER A 116 -12.52 -8.57 -3.06
C SER A 116 -13.44 -8.16 -1.89
N GLU A 117 -13.17 -8.67 -0.69
CA GLU A 117 -13.92 -8.34 0.52
C GLU A 117 -13.35 -7.19 1.35
N ALA A 118 -12.22 -6.59 0.95
CA ALA A 118 -11.59 -5.51 1.70
C ALA A 118 -12.53 -4.31 1.87
N LYS A 119 -12.50 -3.70 3.06
CA LYS A 119 -13.43 -2.65 3.49
C LYS A 119 -12.71 -1.31 3.65
N SER A 120 -13.47 -0.21 3.64
CA SER A 120 -12.90 1.14 3.68
C SER A 120 -12.06 1.43 4.93
N HIS A 121 -12.34 0.78 6.06
CA HIS A 121 -11.59 0.97 7.30
C HIS A 121 -10.19 0.32 7.27
N GLU A 122 -9.91 -0.56 6.32
CA GLU A 122 -8.55 -1.08 6.07
C GLU A 122 -7.72 -0.12 5.21
N PHE A 123 -8.26 1.04 4.84
CA PHE A 123 -7.55 2.06 4.06
C PHE A 123 -7.50 3.38 4.82
N SER A 124 -6.42 4.12 4.63
CA SER A 124 -6.26 5.48 5.17
C SER A 124 -5.90 6.45 4.05
N LYS A 125 -6.28 7.73 4.20
CA LYS A 125 -5.81 8.80 3.33
C LYS A 125 -4.57 9.44 3.94
N GLU A 126 -3.46 9.45 3.21
CA GLU A 126 -2.20 9.94 3.74
C GLU A 126 -2.15 11.48 3.79
N PRO A 127 -1.59 12.10 4.85
CA PRO A 127 -1.68 13.55 5.05
C PRO A 127 -0.97 14.37 3.98
N SER A 128 0.17 13.89 3.47
CA SER A 128 0.95 14.57 2.42
C SER A 128 1.97 13.64 1.77
N LEU A 129 2.46 14.05 0.60
CA LEU A 129 3.59 13.37 -0.05
C LEU A 129 4.83 13.34 0.84
N GLN A 130 5.16 14.47 1.49
CA GLN A 130 6.34 14.57 2.35
C GLN A 130 6.27 13.58 3.52
N TRP A 131 5.08 13.37 4.07
CA TRP A 131 4.83 12.40 5.13
C TRP A 131 5.17 10.98 4.68
N VAL A 132 4.61 10.57 3.53
CA VAL A 132 4.86 9.24 2.95
C VAL A 132 6.34 9.06 2.61
N MET A 133 6.98 10.05 1.99
CA MET A 133 8.41 10.00 1.69
C MET A 133 9.27 9.85 2.94
N ASN A 134 8.91 10.52 4.04
CA ASN A 134 9.61 10.39 5.31
C ASN A 134 9.39 9.01 5.95
N SER A 135 8.16 8.47 5.92
CA SER A 135 7.84 7.12 6.40
C SER A 135 8.66 6.06 5.67
N VAL A 136 8.64 6.08 4.33
CA VAL A 136 9.44 5.19 3.48
C VAL A 136 10.93 5.35 3.75
N HIS A 137 11.41 6.59 3.94
CA HIS A 137 12.80 6.86 4.27
C HIS A 137 13.21 6.25 5.60
N SER A 138 12.41 6.41 6.66
CA SER A 138 12.69 5.85 7.99
C SER A 138 12.81 4.33 7.93
N ASN A 139 11.87 3.65 7.26
CA ASN A 139 11.86 2.18 7.15
C ASN A 139 13.06 1.64 6.33
N LEU A 140 13.31 2.21 5.15
CA LEU A 140 14.37 1.72 4.26
C LEU A 140 15.77 2.08 4.76
N SER A 141 15.97 3.30 5.28
CA SER A 141 17.29 3.73 5.76
C SER A 141 17.76 2.94 6.97
N ALA A 142 16.85 2.55 7.86
CA ALA A 142 17.15 1.77 9.07
C ALA A 142 17.74 0.38 8.76
N LEU A 143 17.37 -0.23 7.63
CA LEU A 143 17.82 -1.57 7.27
C LEU A 143 18.84 -1.57 6.13
N ALA A 144 18.66 -0.75 5.09
CA ALA A 144 19.45 -0.78 3.86
C ALA A 144 20.58 0.25 3.78
N GLY A 145 20.62 1.25 4.67
CA GLY A 145 21.71 2.24 4.75
C GLY A 145 22.11 2.84 3.39
N ASP A 146 23.39 2.71 3.04
CA ASP A 146 24.00 3.25 1.82
C ASP A 146 23.35 2.73 0.53
N GLN A 147 22.88 1.48 0.51
CA GLN A 147 22.22 0.89 -0.67
C GLN A 147 20.94 1.66 -1.01
N TYR A 148 20.15 2.01 0.01
CA TYR A 148 18.98 2.85 -0.18
C TYR A 148 19.35 4.31 -0.50
N GLN A 149 20.44 4.85 0.06
CA GLN A 149 20.86 6.22 -0.22
C GLN A 149 21.11 6.47 -1.72
N GLY A 150 21.74 5.51 -2.40
CA GLY A 150 21.95 5.57 -3.87
C GLY A 150 20.66 5.40 -4.68
N LEU A 151 19.68 4.67 -4.16
CA LEU A 151 18.41 4.37 -4.83
C LEU A 151 17.32 5.43 -4.61
N ARG A 152 17.37 6.18 -3.50
CA ARG A 152 16.32 7.09 -3.06
C ARG A 152 15.91 8.09 -4.14
N GLN A 153 16.86 8.84 -4.69
CA GLN A 153 16.54 9.87 -5.68
C GLN A 153 16.06 9.26 -7.01
N PRO A 154 16.75 8.26 -7.61
CA PRO A 154 16.25 7.58 -8.81
C PRO A 154 14.83 7.03 -8.67
N MET A 155 14.52 6.41 -7.53
CA MET A 155 13.20 5.85 -7.23
C MET A 155 12.11 6.93 -7.22
N TRP A 156 12.28 7.98 -6.41
CA TRP A 156 11.27 9.03 -6.32
C TRP A 156 11.11 9.82 -7.61
N SER A 157 12.20 10.05 -8.36
CA SER A 157 12.13 10.68 -9.68
C SER A 157 11.39 9.80 -10.69
N ALA A 158 11.61 8.48 -10.70
CA ALA A 158 10.88 7.58 -11.57
C ALA A 158 9.38 7.55 -11.26
N ILE A 159 9.02 7.56 -9.98
CA ILE A 159 7.62 7.61 -9.54
C ILE A 159 6.99 8.95 -9.98
N ASP A 160 7.67 10.08 -9.72
CA ASP A 160 7.16 11.41 -10.06
C ASP A 160 6.94 11.58 -11.57
N ASP A 161 7.91 11.14 -12.38
CA ASP A 161 7.80 11.19 -13.84
C ASP A 161 6.61 10.36 -14.37
N GLU A 162 6.29 9.24 -13.72
CA GLU A 162 5.22 8.32 -14.16
C GLU A 162 3.81 8.81 -13.75
N ILE A 163 3.68 9.49 -12.60
CA ILE A 163 2.36 9.78 -12.01
C ILE A 163 2.10 11.25 -11.68
N ASN A 164 3.13 12.11 -11.70
CA ASN A 164 3.12 13.46 -11.16
C ASN A 164 2.60 13.47 -9.71
N LEU A 165 3.50 13.26 -8.75
CA LEU A 165 3.16 13.05 -7.34
C LEU A 165 2.43 14.24 -6.72
N HIS A 166 2.67 15.46 -7.22
CA HIS A 166 2.00 16.67 -6.73
C HIS A 166 0.48 16.65 -6.97
N ASP A 167 0.03 15.98 -8.04
CA ASP A 167 -1.38 15.89 -8.44
C ASP A 167 -2.08 14.63 -7.89
N CYS A 168 -1.44 13.88 -6.98
CA CYS A 168 -1.96 12.63 -6.44
C CYS A 168 -2.74 12.80 -5.13
N ASP A 169 -3.86 12.08 -5.01
CA ASP A 169 -4.35 11.65 -3.71
C ASP A 169 -3.57 10.40 -3.29
N ILE A 170 -3.08 10.36 -2.05
CA ILE A 170 -2.27 9.25 -1.55
C ILE A 170 -3.06 8.46 -0.51
N TYR A 171 -3.06 7.14 -0.65
CA TYR A 171 -3.73 6.22 0.26
C TYR A 171 -2.77 5.13 0.74
N SER A 172 -3.07 4.50 1.86
CA SER A 172 -2.42 3.28 2.33
C SER A 172 -3.44 2.16 2.51
N TYR A 173 -3.01 0.91 2.31
CA TYR A 173 -3.73 -0.28 2.72
C TYR A 173 -3.07 -0.85 3.98
N ASN A 174 -3.88 -0.96 5.02
CA ASN A 174 -3.54 -1.23 6.41
C ASN A 174 -4.45 -2.38 6.88
N PRO A 175 -4.16 -3.63 6.47
CA PRO A 175 -5.01 -4.76 6.78
C PRO A 175 -5.10 -5.01 8.27
N ASP A 176 -6.24 -5.57 8.71
CA ASP A 176 -6.32 -6.20 10.01
C ASP A 176 -5.45 -7.49 10.01
N LEU A 177 -4.99 -7.92 11.20
CA LEU A 177 -4.10 -9.08 11.35
C LEU A 177 -4.62 -10.37 10.65
N SER A 178 -5.94 -10.53 10.48
CA SER A 178 -6.54 -11.67 9.79
C SER A 178 -6.52 -11.59 8.27
N SER A 179 -6.31 -10.39 7.71
CA SER A 179 -6.39 -10.08 6.28
C SER A 179 -5.05 -9.60 5.73
N ASP A 180 -3.98 -9.59 6.55
CA ASP A 180 -2.66 -9.11 6.15
C ASP A 180 -1.96 -10.13 5.26
N PRO A 181 -1.67 -9.80 3.97
CA PRO A 181 -0.87 -10.68 3.11
C PRO A 181 0.55 -10.90 3.66
N PHE A 182 1.03 -10.02 4.54
CA PHE A 182 2.35 -10.10 5.16
C PHE A 182 2.30 -10.53 6.64
N GLY A 183 1.19 -11.12 7.10
CA GLY A 183 1.05 -11.65 8.47
C GLY A 183 1.95 -12.86 8.79
N GLU A 184 2.95 -13.14 7.95
CA GLU A 184 3.93 -14.20 8.13
C GLU A 184 4.85 -13.91 9.34
N PRO A 185 5.26 -14.94 10.11
CA PRO A 185 6.29 -14.79 11.13
C PRO A 185 7.57 -14.17 10.54
N GLY A 186 8.06 -13.12 11.18
CA GLY A 186 9.32 -12.48 10.80
C GLY A 186 9.20 -11.24 9.92
N CYS A 187 7.99 -10.82 9.53
CA CYS A 187 7.78 -9.48 8.97
C CYS A 187 8.12 -8.40 10.01
N LEU A 188 9.12 -7.58 9.71
CA LEU A 188 9.57 -6.49 10.58
C LEU A 188 8.70 -5.25 10.40
N TRP A 189 8.38 -4.95 9.15
CA TRP A 189 7.47 -3.89 8.75
C TRP A 189 7.02 -4.14 7.31
N SER A 190 5.85 -3.61 6.97
CA SER A 190 5.35 -3.56 5.60
C SER A 190 4.61 -2.24 5.37
N PHE A 191 4.48 -1.83 4.11
CA PHE A 191 3.59 -0.74 3.72
C PHE A 191 3.06 -0.98 2.30
N ASN A 192 1.88 -0.42 2.03
CA ASN A 192 1.19 -0.52 0.76
C ASN A 192 0.62 0.85 0.37
N TYR A 193 1.37 1.66 -0.36
CA TYR A 193 0.95 3.02 -0.74
C TYR A 193 0.39 3.08 -2.17
N PHE A 194 -0.69 3.83 -2.35
CA PHE A 194 -1.30 4.13 -3.64
C PHE A 194 -1.17 5.62 -3.94
N PHE A 195 -0.50 5.96 -5.04
CA PHE A 195 -0.45 7.31 -5.58
C PHE A 195 -1.47 7.42 -6.71
N TYR A 196 -2.64 7.97 -6.42
CA TYR A 196 -3.74 8.04 -7.38
C TYR A 196 -3.84 9.42 -8.04
N ASN A 197 -3.49 9.48 -9.32
CA ASN A 197 -3.72 10.66 -10.15
C ASN A 197 -5.05 10.54 -10.92
N LYS A 198 -6.06 11.28 -10.46
CA LYS A 198 -7.41 11.29 -11.06
C LYS A 198 -7.43 11.82 -12.51
N LYS A 199 -6.55 12.77 -12.85
CA LYS A 199 -6.47 13.37 -14.20
C LYS A 199 -5.92 12.34 -15.20
N LEU A 200 -4.86 11.63 -14.81
CA LEU A 200 -4.26 10.55 -15.61
C LEU A 200 -5.10 9.26 -15.61
N LYS A 201 -6.02 9.11 -14.65
CA LYS A 201 -6.74 7.86 -14.37
C LYS A 201 -5.75 6.72 -14.17
N ARG A 202 -4.75 6.96 -13.33
CA ARG A 202 -3.62 6.06 -13.11
C ARG A 202 -3.31 5.98 -11.62
N ILE A 203 -2.92 4.79 -11.17
CA ILE A 203 -2.41 4.54 -9.83
C ILE A 203 -0.98 4.03 -9.98
N VAL A 204 -0.03 4.64 -9.26
CA VAL A 204 1.23 3.94 -8.95
C VAL A 204 1.07 3.29 -7.59
N PHE A 205 1.30 1.98 -7.53
CA PHE A 205 1.24 1.19 -6.32
C PHE A 205 2.66 0.87 -5.86
N PHE A 206 3.00 1.26 -4.63
CA PHE A 206 4.29 1.01 -4.02
C PHE A 206 4.09 0.15 -2.77
N THR A 207 4.42 -1.13 -2.89
CA THR A 207 4.43 -2.08 -1.78
C THR A 207 5.86 -2.38 -1.38
N CYS A 208 6.11 -2.51 -0.09
CA CYS A 208 7.40 -2.94 0.42
C CYS A 208 7.24 -3.64 1.75
N ARG A 209 8.05 -4.68 1.97
CA ARG A 209 8.18 -5.33 3.26
C ARG A 209 9.64 -5.59 3.59
N ALA A 210 9.94 -5.68 4.88
CA ALA A 210 11.20 -6.24 5.36
C ALA A 210 10.90 -7.48 6.21
N VAL A 211 11.66 -8.53 5.97
CA VAL A 211 11.58 -9.77 6.75
C VAL A 211 12.92 -10.07 7.39
N ASN A 212 12.90 -10.67 8.57
CA ASN A 212 14.10 -11.17 9.22
C ASN A 212 14.62 -12.41 8.47
N SER A 213 15.91 -12.43 8.13
CA SER A 213 16.52 -13.50 7.32
C SER A 213 16.48 -14.87 7.99
N ILE A 214 16.34 -14.94 9.32
CA ILE A 214 16.20 -16.21 10.04
C ILE A 214 14.89 -16.92 9.65
N TYR A 215 13.81 -16.15 9.44
CA TYR A 215 12.51 -16.69 9.03
C TYR A 215 12.34 -16.76 7.50
N ALA A 216 13.16 -16.02 6.75
CA ALA A 216 13.13 -16.06 5.29
C ALA A 216 13.66 -17.39 4.68
N GLY A 217 14.36 -18.21 5.47
CA GLY A 217 14.96 -19.48 5.03
C GLY A 217 14.12 -20.74 5.26
N GLU A 218 12.99 -20.67 5.97
CA GLU A 218 12.17 -21.86 6.27
C GLU A 218 11.14 -22.21 5.17
N THR A 219 11.02 -21.39 4.11
CA THR A 219 10.10 -21.65 2.99
C THR A 219 10.74 -22.35 1.79
N SER A 220 12.04 -22.66 1.85
CA SER A 220 12.75 -23.42 0.81
C SER A 220 13.29 -24.74 1.37
N ASP A 221 12.71 -25.85 0.91
CA ASP A 221 13.12 -27.25 1.09
C ASP A 221 13.06 -27.85 2.51
N VAL A 222 11.91 -28.46 2.82
CA VAL A 222 11.89 -29.69 3.59
C VAL A 222 11.13 -30.75 2.80
N SER A 223 11.80 -31.32 1.78
CA SER A 223 11.44 -32.65 1.30
C SER A 223 11.80 -33.65 2.40
N ILE A 224 10.80 -34.08 3.16
CA ILE A 224 10.91 -35.20 4.08
C ILE A 224 11.21 -36.43 3.21
N GLU A 225 12.47 -36.86 3.16
CA GLU A 225 12.81 -38.20 2.71
C GLU A 225 12.28 -39.19 3.76
N ASP A 226 11.25 -39.95 3.37
CA ASP A 226 10.76 -41.12 4.08
C ASP A 226 11.85 -42.21 4.06
N ASP A 227 12.68 -42.26 5.08
CA ASP A 227 13.48 -43.44 5.42
C ASP A 227 12.87 -44.13 6.66
N PHE A 228 11.92 -45.04 6.40
CA PHE A 228 11.53 -46.07 7.36
C PHE A 228 12.33 -47.35 7.07
N TYR A 229 13.16 -47.74 8.05
CA TYR A 229 13.66 -49.11 8.22
C TYR A 229 12.86 -49.83 9.30
#